data_AF-A0A371EH96-F1
#
_entry.id   AF-A0A371EH96-F1
#
_cell.length_a   1.000
_cell.length_b   1.000
_cell.length_c   1.000
_cell.angle_alpha   90.00
_cell.angle_beta   90.00
_cell.angle_gamma   90.00
#
_symmetry.space_group_name_H-M   'P 1'
#
loop_
_entity.id
_entity.type
_entity.pdbx_description
1 polymer ?
#
loop_
_entity_poly.entity_id
_entity_poly.type
_entity_poly.pdbx_seq_one_letter_code
_entity_poly.pdbx_strand_id
1 'polypeptide(L)'
;MDPTLENFEAAFPLLIKLGIMGTPQSNNLPPGFRFHPTDEELILHYLRKKVASIPLPVSIIAEVDIYKFDPWDLPAKAAFGEKEWYFFTPRDRKYPNGARPNRAAAS
;
A
#
# COMPACT_ATOMS: atom_id res chain seq x y z
N MET A 1 -44.12 -19.67 -19.53
CA MET A 1 -42.76 -20.08 -19.93
C MET A 1 -42.38 -19.18 -21.10
N ASP A 2 -41.70 -18.08 -20.79
CA ASP A 2 -41.01 -17.28 -21.80
C ASP A 2 -39.53 -17.68 -21.73
N PRO A 3 -38.97 -18.31 -22.77
CA PRO A 3 -37.59 -18.75 -22.85
C PRO A 3 -36.75 -17.67 -23.56
N THR A 4 -36.78 -16.45 -23.02
CA THR A 4 -35.89 -15.38 -23.44
C THR A 4 -34.76 -15.22 -22.42
N LEU A 5 -33.66 -15.92 -22.73
CA LEU A 5 -32.30 -15.41 -22.55
C LEU A 5 -31.84 -15.39 -21.08
N GLU A 6 -31.33 -16.49 -20.52
CA GLU A 6 -30.06 -17.12 -20.91
C GLU A 6 -28.84 -16.15 -20.95
N ASN A 7 -29.01 -14.92 -20.43
CA ASN A 7 -27.95 -13.92 -20.35
C ASN A 7 -27.76 -13.33 -18.94
N PHE A 8 -28.33 -13.95 -17.91
CA PHE A 8 -28.02 -13.58 -16.52
C PHE A 8 -26.80 -14.33 -15.97
N GLU A 9 -26.05 -15.07 -16.80
CA GLU A 9 -24.64 -15.36 -16.53
C GLU A 9 -23.74 -14.12 -16.67
N ALA A 10 -24.23 -13.02 -17.25
CA ALA A 10 -23.51 -11.74 -17.27
C ALA A 10 -23.58 -10.95 -15.95
N ALA A 11 -24.33 -11.43 -14.95
CA ALA A 11 -24.36 -10.84 -13.60
C ALA A 11 -23.26 -11.36 -12.67
N PHE A 12 -22.37 -12.21 -13.18
CA PHE A 12 -21.17 -12.67 -12.47
C PHE A 12 -20.15 -11.59 -12.04
N PRO A 13 -20.18 -10.31 -12.45
CA PRO A 13 -19.29 -9.29 -11.86
C PRO A 13 -19.95 -8.40 -10.80
N LEU A 14 -21.26 -8.47 -10.57
CA LEU A 14 -21.94 -7.60 -9.59
C LEU A 14 -21.89 -8.12 -8.14
N LEU A 15 -21.66 -9.42 -7.93
CA LEU A 15 -21.52 -10.01 -6.59
C LEU A 15 -20.21 -9.59 -5.89
N ILE A 16 -19.24 -9.03 -6.62
CA ILE A 16 -18.02 -8.43 -6.05
C ILE A 16 -18.25 -6.97 -5.63
N LYS A 17 -19.32 -6.29 -6.10
CA LYS A 17 -19.43 -4.82 -6.00
C LYS A 17 -20.24 -4.29 -4.79
N LEU A 18 -20.94 -5.12 -4.01
CA LEU A 18 -21.76 -4.61 -2.88
C LEU A 18 -21.31 -5.05 -1.47
N GLY A 19 -20.20 -5.79 -1.35
CA GLY A 19 -19.88 -6.52 -0.12
C GLY A 19 -18.64 -6.09 0.67
N ILE A 20 -17.69 -5.33 0.13
CA ILE A 20 -16.46 -4.96 0.88
C ILE A 20 -15.96 -3.59 0.43
N MET A 21 -16.49 -2.54 1.05
CA MET A 21 -15.72 -1.31 1.25
C MET A 21 -14.68 -1.65 2.31
N GLY A 22 -13.63 -2.34 1.88
CA GLY A 22 -12.49 -2.68 2.73
C GLY A 22 -11.76 -1.40 3.02
N THR A 23 -12.03 -0.83 4.19
CA THR A 23 -11.06 -0.02 4.92
C THR A 23 -9.67 -0.66 4.78
N PRO A 24 -8.58 0.11 4.65
CA PRO A 24 -7.23 -0.44 4.50
C PRO A 24 -7.00 -1.55 5.53
N GLN A 25 -6.72 -2.73 5.00
CA GLN A 25 -6.71 -4.01 5.68
C GLN A 25 -5.57 -4.07 6.72
N SER A 26 -5.86 -3.64 7.95
CA SER A 26 -5.14 -4.07 9.15
C SER A 26 -5.91 -5.12 9.96
N ASN A 27 -7.21 -5.33 9.67
CA ASN A 27 -8.12 -6.13 10.50
C ASN A 27 -8.11 -7.65 10.25
N ASN A 28 -7.32 -8.17 9.30
CA ASN A 28 -7.26 -9.62 9.01
C ASN A 28 -5.93 -10.28 9.39
N LEU A 29 -5.05 -9.56 10.09
CA LEU A 29 -3.80 -10.13 10.56
C LEU A 29 -4.04 -10.87 11.89
N PRO A 30 -3.50 -12.10 12.05
CA PRO A 30 -3.67 -12.84 13.28
C PRO A 30 -3.03 -12.08 14.46
N PRO A 31 -3.59 -12.19 15.69
CA PRO A 31 -2.99 -11.60 16.87
C PRO A 31 -1.52 -12.02 17.02
N GLY A 32 -0.64 -11.04 17.26
CA GLY A 32 0.80 -11.27 17.34
C GLY A 32 1.54 -11.21 16.00
N PHE A 33 0.86 -10.99 14.88
CA PHE A 33 1.53 -10.67 13.62
C PHE A 33 2.35 -9.39 13.78
N ARG A 34 3.64 -9.48 13.47
CA ARG A 34 4.56 -8.34 13.46
C ARG A 34 5.13 -8.23 12.07
N PHE A 35 5.09 -7.02 11.53
CA PHE A 35 5.70 -6.77 10.25
C PHE A 35 7.21 -6.62 10.46
N HIS A 36 7.96 -7.68 10.15
CA HIS A 36 9.43 -7.74 10.17
C HIS A 36 9.92 -8.35 8.86
N PRO A 37 9.75 -7.64 7.73
CA PRO A 37 10.23 -8.13 6.44
C PRO A 37 11.76 -8.07 6.38
N THR A 38 12.35 -8.96 5.60
CA THR A 38 13.74 -8.85 5.16
C THR A 38 13.90 -7.77 4.08
N ASP A 39 15.13 -7.29 3.88
CA ASP A 39 15.44 -6.31 2.82
C ASP A 39 15.02 -6.81 1.44
N GLU A 40 15.21 -8.10 1.17
CA GLU A 40 14.81 -8.74 -0.08
C GLU A 40 13.28 -8.72 -0.27
N GLU A 41 12.52 -9.04 0.78
CA GLU A 41 11.06 -9.00 0.72
C GLU A 41 10.53 -7.57 0.51
N LEU A 42 11.12 -6.58 1.19
CA LEU A 42 10.79 -5.17 0.98
C LEU A 42 10.98 -4.77 -0.49
N ILE A 43 12.08 -5.18 -1.12
CA ILE A 43 12.37 -4.82 -2.50
C ILE A 43 11.47 -5.61 -3.47
N LEU A 44 11.45 -6.94 -3.37
CA LEU A 44 10.81 -7.81 -4.37
C LEU A 44 9.29 -7.80 -4.26
N HIS A 45 8.75 -7.79 -3.05
CA HIS A 45 7.31 -7.97 -2.82
C HIS A 45 6.57 -6.67 -2.56
N TYR A 46 7.25 -5.63 -2.07
CA TYR A 46 6.62 -4.34 -1.81
C TYR A 46 7.02 -3.30 -2.86
N LEU A 47 8.31 -2.97 -2.98
CA LEU A 47 8.75 -1.87 -3.83
C LEU A 47 8.57 -2.16 -5.32
N ARG A 48 9.04 -3.31 -5.81
CA ARG A 48 8.90 -3.68 -7.23
C ARG A 48 7.44 -3.80 -7.64
N LYS A 49 6.60 -4.42 -6.79
CA LYS A 49 5.16 -4.54 -7.05
C LYS A 49 4.47 -3.18 -7.06
N LYS A 50 4.80 -2.29 -6.12
CA LYS A 50 4.27 -0.92 -6.08
C LYS A 50 4.61 -0.14 -7.35
N VAL A 51 5.85 -0.19 -7.82
CA VAL A 51 6.27 0.48 -9.07
C VAL A 51 5.58 -0.13 -10.29
N ALA A 52 5.40 -1.45 -10.32
CA ALA A 52 4.68 -2.14 -11.38
C ALA A 52 3.14 -2.01 -11.28
N SER A 53 2.63 -1.27 -10.28
CA SER A 53 1.19 -1.17 -9.98
C SER A 53 0.50 -2.53 -9.80
N ILE A 54 1.25 -3.53 -9.32
CA ILE A 54 0.77 -4.88 -9.00
C ILE A 54 0.19 -4.86 -7.57
N PRO A 55 -0.94 -5.54 -7.31
CA PRO A 55 -1.47 -5.68 -5.97
C PRO A 55 -0.43 -6.18 -4.96
N LEU A 56 -0.32 -5.46 -3.83
CA LEU A 56 0.56 -5.82 -2.74
C LEU A 56 -0.03 -6.99 -1.94
N PRO A 57 0.82 -7.87 -1.37
CA PRO A 57 0.34 -8.98 -0.56
C PRO A 57 -0.45 -8.50 0.66
N VAL A 58 -0.03 -7.40 1.28
CA VAL A 58 -0.72 -6.74 2.39
C VAL A 58 -0.54 -5.22 2.26
N SER A 59 -1.61 -4.44 2.45
CA SER A 59 -1.60 -2.97 2.38
C SER A 59 -1.22 -2.30 3.71
N ILE A 60 -0.09 -2.71 4.27
CA ILE A 60 0.45 -2.24 5.57
C ILE A 60 1.41 -1.05 5.46
N ILE A 61 1.98 -0.81 4.27
CA ILE A 61 2.88 0.32 4.00
C ILE A 61 2.06 1.47 3.41
N ALA A 62 1.99 2.60 4.12
CA ALA A 62 1.26 3.77 3.67
C ALA A 62 2.06 4.59 2.65
N GLU A 63 1.37 5.28 1.75
CA GLU A 63 2.00 6.23 0.82
C GLU A 63 2.01 7.62 1.45
N VAL A 64 3.20 8.12 1.79
CA VAL A 64 3.40 9.38 2.51
C VAL A 64 4.66 10.03 1.98
N ASP A 65 4.56 11.31 1.62
CA ASP A 65 5.71 12.14 1.29
C ASP A 65 6.43 12.58 2.57
N ILE A 66 7.35 11.74 3.04
CA ILE A 66 8.01 11.89 4.35
C ILE A 66 8.80 13.20 4.48
N TYR A 67 9.15 13.85 3.36
CA TYR A 67 9.93 15.10 3.38
C TYR A 67 9.09 16.33 3.76
N LYS A 68 7.75 16.21 3.69
CA LYS A 68 6.82 17.29 4.04
C LYS A 68 6.38 17.27 5.49
N PHE A 69 6.77 16.25 6.25
CA PHE A 69 6.34 16.05 7.62
C PHE A 69 7.53 15.96 8.55
N ASP A 70 7.30 16.35 9.79
CA ASP A 70 8.28 16.17 10.82
C ASP A 70 8.34 14.69 11.26
N PRO A 71 9.51 14.21 11.74
CA PRO A 71 9.67 12.82 12.14
C PRO A 71 8.68 12.36 13.22
N TRP A 72 8.23 13.27 14.09
CA TRP A 72 7.27 12.99 15.16
C TRP A 72 5.82 12.89 14.68
N ASP A 73 5.49 13.43 13.50
CA ASP A 73 4.16 13.33 12.90
C ASP A 73 3.99 12.08 12.04
N LEU A 74 5.10 11.48 11.59
CA LEU A 74 5.10 10.28 10.74
C LEU A 74 4.35 9.09 11.36
N PRO A 75 4.50 8.75 12.66
CA PRO A 75 3.78 7.64 13.27
C PRO A 75 2.26 7.74 13.11
N ALA A 76 1.71 8.95 13.18
CA ALA A 76 0.28 9.19 13.00
C ALA A 76 -0.21 9.00 11.55
N LYS A 77 0.71 8.91 10.59
CA LYS A 77 0.42 8.66 9.17
C LYS A 77 0.65 7.20 8.76
N ALA A 78 1.22 6.38 9.64
CA ALA A 78 1.47 4.98 9.34
C ALA A 78 0.17 4.19 9.31
N ALA A 79 0.05 3.26 8.35
CA ALA A 79 -1.08 2.32 8.31
C ALA A 79 -0.92 1.16 9.29
N PHE A 80 0.33 0.79 9.62
CA PHE A 80 0.66 -0.30 10.52
C PHE A 80 2.06 -0.06 11.14
N GLY A 81 2.26 -0.52 12.37
CA GLY A 81 3.55 -0.43 13.07
C GLY A 81 3.44 0.18 14.46
N GLU A 82 4.14 -0.43 15.42
CA GLU A 82 4.20 0.05 16.82
C GLU A 82 5.52 0.77 17.13
N LYS A 83 6.64 0.16 16.72
CA LYS A 83 8.01 0.63 16.98
C LYS A 83 8.72 1.11 15.72
N GLU A 84 8.32 0.57 14.58
CA GLU A 84 8.91 0.83 13.27
C GLU A 84 7.76 1.05 12.29
N TRP A 85 7.93 2.03 11.41
CA TRP A 85 6.93 2.41 10.43
C TRP A 85 7.56 2.44 9.05
N TYR A 86 6.81 1.94 8.07
CA TYR A 86 7.25 1.84 6.69
C TYR A 86 6.36 2.73 5.83
N PHE A 87 6.99 3.51 4.95
CA PHE A 87 6.31 4.43 4.05
C PHE A 87 6.81 4.28 2.62
N PHE A 88 5.89 4.32 1.67
CA PHE A 88 6.22 4.64 0.28
C PHE A 88 6.28 6.16 0.15
N THR A 89 7.48 6.69 -0.04
CA THR A 89 7.69 8.11 -0.36
C THR A 89 8.04 8.26 -1.82
N PRO A 90 7.52 9.29 -2.52
CA PRO A 90 8.06 9.70 -3.81
C PRO A 90 9.55 9.97 -3.64
N ARG A 91 10.38 9.32 -4.46
CA ARG A 91 11.81 9.58 -4.49
C ARG A 91 12.06 10.70 -5.46
N ASP A 92 12.07 11.94 -4.96
CA ASP A 92 12.48 13.07 -5.77
C ASP A 92 14.00 13.01 -5.99
N ARG A 93 14.43 13.06 -7.26
CA ARG A 93 15.85 13.05 -7.61
C ARG A 93 16.32 14.49 -7.62
N LYS A 94 17.29 14.83 -6.77
CA LYS A 94 17.90 16.19 -6.74
C LYS A 94 18.45 16.64 -8.11
N TYR A 95 18.77 15.68 -8.99
CA TYR A 95 19.11 15.91 -10.40
C TYR A 95 18.57 14.78 -11.29
N PRO A 96 18.24 15.03 -12.57
CA PRO A 96 17.69 14.03 -13.50
C PRO A 96 18.55 12.75 -13.62
N ASN A 97 19.88 12.87 -13.47
CA ASN A 97 20.85 11.76 -13.53
C ASN A 97 21.56 11.49 -12.18
N GLY A 98 21.17 12.19 -11.11
CA GLY A 98 21.81 12.07 -9.81
C GLY A 98 21.33 10.85 -9.00
N ALA A 99 22.25 10.22 -8.28
CA ALA A 99 21.94 9.17 -7.30
C ALA A 99 21.59 9.72 -5.91
N ARG A 100 21.86 11.01 -5.64
CA ARG A 100 21.56 11.66 -4.35
C ARG A 100 20.07 12.01 -4.23
N PRO A 101 19.35 11.43 -3.25
CA PRO A 101 18.03 11.91 -2.87
C PRO A 101 18.15 13.28 -2.21
N ASN A 102 17.16 14.16 -2.41
CA ASN A 102 17.05 15.39 -1.61
C ASN A 102 16.55 15.02 -0.21
N ARG A 103 17.45 14.97 0.79
CA ARG A 103 17.16 14.56 2.17
C ARG A 103 16.68 15.69 3.09
N ALA A 104 16.41 16.88 2.56
CA ALA A 104 15.86 17.96 3.37
C ALA A 104 14.43 17.60 3.78
N ALA A 105 14.23 17.32 5.07
CA ALA A 105 12.92 17.27 5.70
C ALA A 105 12.61 18.66 6.29
N ALA A 106 11.34 18.95 6.54
CA ALA A 106 10.91 20.17 7.22
C ALA A 106 11.69 20.39 8.54
N SER A 107 11.89 21.66 8.93
CA SER A 107 12.57 22.09 10.16
C SER A 107 11.58 22.41 11.27
#